data_AF-A0A960R1J2-F1
#
_entry.id   AF-A0A960R1J2-F1
#
_cell.length_a   1.000
_cell.length_b   1.000
_cell.length_c   1.000
_cell.angle_alpha   90.00
_cell.angle_beta   90.00
_cell.angle_gamma   90.00
#
_symmetry.space_group_name_H-M   'P 1'
#
loop_
_entity.id
_entity.type
_entity.pdbx_description
1 polymer ?
#
loop_
_entity_poly.entity_id
_entity_poly.type
_entity_poly.pdbx_seq_one_letter_code
_entity_poly.pdbx_strand_id
1 'polypeptide(L)'
;EAAKRAAGFGGDRSESQVTNPARPWPRNGLRHCYASYHLARYRNPAELVLNLGHHDDADTLFNHYRGLVKPSDADAYWSITPVTATNMAPS
;
A
#
# COMPACT_ATOMS: atom_id res chain seq x y z
N GLU A 1 19.29 42.17 -0.10
CA GLU A 1 20.19 41.14 0.46
C GLU A 1 19.59 40.46 1.69
N ALA A 2 18.56 39.60 1.53
CA ALA A 2 18.04 38.79 2.66
C ALA A 2 17.09 37.64 2.29
N ALA A 3 16.46 37.63 1.10
CA ALA A 3 15.36 36.70 0.83
C ALA A 3 15.78 35.30 0.30
N LYS A 4 17.08 35.03 0.11
CA LYS A 4 17.58 33.72 -0.39
C LYS A 4 18.14 32.80 0.69
N ARG A 5 18.23 33.23 1.95
CA ARG A 5 18.76 32.39 3.04
C ARG A 5 17.71 31.51 3.74
N ALA A 6 16.42 31.75 3.54
CA ALA A 6 15.36 30.94 4.14
C ALA A 6 15.11 29.60 3.40
N ALA A 7 15.67 29.42 2.21
CA ALA A 7 15.40 28.27 1.34
C ALA A 7 16.44 27.13 1.46
N GLY A 8 17.37 27.19 2.42
CA GLY A 8 18.24 26.04 2.73
C GLY A 8 19.19 25.58 1.62
N PHE A 9 19.44 26.38 0.59
CA PHE A 9 20.47 26.10 -0.41
C PHE A 9 21.74 26.88 -0.09
N GLY A 10 22.67 26.24 0.64
CA GLY A 10 24.00 26.77 0.90
C GLY A 10 24.51 26.42 2.29
N GLY A 11 24.89 25.17 2.49
CA GLY A 11 25.60 24.71 3.67
C GLY A 11 26.38 23.45 3.32
N ASP A 12 27.67 23.46 3.66
CA ASP A 12 28.64 22.40 3.45
C ASP A 12 28.08 21.02 3.85
N ARG A 13 28.30 20.00 3.00
CA ARG A 13 27.79 18.63 3.24
C ARG A 13 28.64 17.97 4.32
N SER A 14 28.40 18.31 5.59
CA SER A 14 28.74 17.39 6.67
C SER A 14 27.68 16.29 6.67
N GLU A 15 28.11 15.07 6.37
CA GLU A 15 27.33 13.83 6.39
C GLU A 15 26.52 13.75 7.69
N SER A 16 25.26 14.16 7.61
CA SER A 16 24.35 14.14 8.73
C SER A 16 23.95 12.68 8.90
N GLN A 17 24.28 12.09 10.05
CA GLN A 17 23.86 10.74 10.43
C GLN A 17 22.40 10.52 10.00
N VAL A 18 22.20 9.66 9.00
CA VAL A 18 20.86 9.22 8.57
C VAL A 18 20.33 8.30 9.65
N THR A 19 19.80 8.88 10.72
CA THR A 19 18.84 8.18 11.56
C THR A 19 17.56 8.16 10.74
N ASN A 20 17.28 7.04 10.07
CA ASN A 20 15.95 6.83 9.50
C ASN A 20 15.10 6.23 10.62
N PRO A 21 14.36 7.02 11.44
CA PRO A 21 13.38 6.42 12.31
C PRO A 21 12.41 5.67 11.40
N ALA A 22 12.32 4.36 11.55
CA ALA A 22 11.38 3.54 10.81
C ALA A 22 10.00 4.21 10.90
N ARG A 23 9.46 4.66 9.75
CA ARG A 23 8.18 5.36 9.75
C ARG A 23 7.14 4.44 10.40
N PRO A 24 6.28 4.97 11.30
CA PRO A 24 5.26 4.16 11.93
C PRO A 24 4.38 3.55 10.84
N TRP A 25 4.03 2.27 11.01
CA TRP A 25 3.20 1.57 10.05
C TRP A 25 1.86 2.31 9.87
N PRO A 26 1.42 2.56 8.63
CA PRO A 26 0.17 3.26 8.40
C PRO A 26 -1.01 2.47 8.96
N ARG A 27 -1.87 3.16 9.72
CA ARG A 27 -3.13 2.59 10.19
C ARG A 27 -3.93 2.11 8.97
N ASN A 28 -4.45 0.89 9.01
CA ASN A 28 -5.21 0.27 7.93
C ASN A 28 -4.45 0.03 6.61
N GLY A 29 -3.11 0.09 6.60
CA GLY A 29 -2.32 -0.12 5.38
C GLY A 29 -2.66 -1.44 4.66
N LEU A 30 -2.76 -2.54 5.40
CA LEU A 30 -3.09 -3.86 4.84
C LEU A 30 -4.50 -3.91 4.23
N ARG A 31 -5.48 -3.28 4.90
CA ARG A 31 -6.86 -3.19 4.40
C ARG A 31 -6.92 -2.40 3.09
N HIS A 32 -6.19 -1.29 3.04
CA HIS A 32 -6.10 -0.44 1.85
C HIS A 32 -5.44 -1.16 0.68
N CYS A 33 -4.35 -1.90 0.95
CA CYS A 33 -3.71 -2.76 -0.04
C CYS A 33 -4.70 -3.79 -0.59
N TYR A 34 -5.31 -4.58 0.30
CA TYR A 34 -6.27 -5.61 -0.08
C TYR A 34 -7.41 -5.05 -0.95
N ALA A 35 -8.04 -3.94 -0.54
CA ALA A 35 -9.14 -3.33 -1.29
C ALA A 35 -8.74 -2.89 -2.70
N SER A 36 -7.58 -2.24 -2.83
CA SER A 36 -7.06 -1.75 -4.11
C SER A 36 -6.73 -2.90 -5.07
N TYR A 37 -6.03 -3.93 -4.57
CA TYR A 37 -5.67 -5.11 -5.37
C TYR A 37 -6.89 -5.99 -5.70
N HIS A 38 -7.89 -6.07 -4.81
CA HIS A 38 -9.14 -6.78 -5.08
C HIS A 38 -9.94 -6.13 -6.21
N LEU A 39 -10.13 -4.80 -6.19
CA LEU A 39 -10.84 -4.11 -7.27
C LEU A 39 -10.09 -4.19 -8.60
N ALA A 40 -8.76 -4.05 -8.58
CA ALA A 40 -7.96 -4.16 -9.81
C ALA A 40 -8.08 -5.55 -10.45
N ARG A 41 -8.16 -6.61 -9.62
CA ARG A 41 -8.20 -8.00 -10.09
C ARG A 41 -9.59 -8.53 -10.46
N TYR A 42 -10.56 -8.32 -9.57
CA TYR A 42 -11.88 -8.94 -9.66
C TYR A 42 -12.95 -7.96 -10.15
N ARG A 43 -12.72 -6.65 -9.99
CA ARG A 43 -13.66 -5.58 -10.37
C ARG A 43 -15.06 -5.78 -9.76
N ASN A 44 -15.14 -6.42 -8.60
CA ASN A 44 -16.37 -6.72 -7.89
C ASN A 44 -16.42 -5.92 -6.56
N PRO A 45 -17.02 -4.72 -6.55
CA PRO A 45 -17.08 -3.89 -5.35
C PRO A 45 -18.09 -4.42 -4.32
N ALA A 46 -19.15 -5.12 -4.73
CA ALA A 46 -20.14 -5.69 -3.82
C ALA A 46 -19.53 -6.78 -2.92
N GLU A 47 -18.74 -7.69 -3.52
CA GLU A 47 -17.98 -8.69 -2.78
C GLU A 47 -16.94 -8.04 -1.86
N LEU A 48 -16.31 -6.95 -2.31
CA LEU A 48 -15.36 -6.21 -1.48
C LEU A 48 -16.01 -5.62 -0.23
N VAL A 49 -17.24 -5.09 -0.31
CA VAL A 49 -17.99 -4.59 0.85
C VAL A 49 -18.13 -5.70 1.91
N LEU A 50 -18.55 -6.90 1.48
CA LEU A 50 -18.71 -8.07 2.34
C LEU A 50 -17.37 -8.49 2.96
N ASN A 51 -16.31 -8.60 2.15
CA ASN A 51 -14.99 -9.03 2.60
C ASN A 51 -14.37 -8.09 3.64
N LEU A 52 -14.65 -6.79 3.53
CA LEU A 52 -14.15 -5.80 4.49
C LEU A 52 -15.06 -5.63 5.72
N GLY A 53 -16.25 -6.24 5.72
CA GLY A 53 -17.27 -6.03 6.74
C GLY A 53 -17.74 -4.57 6.81
N HIS A 54 -17.70 -3.85 5.69
CA HIS A 54 -18.21 -2.48 5.63
C HIS A 54 -19.73 -2.49 5.44
N HIS A 55 -20.39 -1.50 6.02
CA HIS A 55 -21.81 -1.21 5.79
C HIS A 55 -21.97 -0.14 4.70
N ASP A 56 -20.85 0.42 4.23
CA ASP A 56 -20.78 1.46 3.22
C ASP A 56 -21.15 0.91 1.84
N ASP A 57 -21.65 1.78 0.98
CA ASP A 57 -22.09 1.42 -0.36
C ASP A 57 -20.91 1.02 -1.27
N ALA A 58 -21.16 0.05 -2.14
CA ALA A 58 -20.18 -0.49 -3.08
C ALA A 58 -19.59 0.60 -3.99
N ASP A 59 -20.40 1.61 -4.36
CA ASP A 59 -19.97 2.75 -5.17
C ASP A 59 -18.92 3.61 -4.46
N THR A 60 -19.01 3.74 -3.13
CA THR A 60 -18.04 4.50 -2.33
C THR A 60 -16.68 3.83 -2.36
N LEU A 61 -16.64 2.50 -2.12
CA LEU A 61 -15.39 1.74 -2.21
C LEU A 61 -14.84 1.73 -3.65
N PHE A 62 -15.70 1.55 -4.65
CA PHE A 62 -15.29 1.58 -6.04
C PHE A 62 -14.59 2.90 -6.37
N ASN A 63 -15.18 4.03 -5.98
CA ASN A 63 -14.59 5.35 -6.24
C ASN A 63 -13.27 5.59 -5.48
N HIS A 64 -13.16 5.11 -4.24
CA HIS A 64 -11.94 5.29 -3.44
C HIS A 64 -10.75 4.46 -3.93
N TYR A 65 -11.00 3.26 -4.46
CA TYR A 65 -9.94 2.29 -4.74
C TYR A 65 -9.71 2.02 -6.24
N ARG A 66 -10.61 2.45 -7.13
CA ARG A 66 -10.43 2.24 -8.58
C ARG A 66 -9.21 2.99 -9.10
N GLY A 67 -8.44 2.32 -9.96
CA GLY A 67 -7.33 2.95 -10.69
C GLY A 67 -6.09 3.27 -9.86
N LEU A 68 -6.06 2.93 -8.56
CA LEU A 68 -4.86 3.06 -7.72
C LEU A 68 -3.78 2.02 -8.06
N VAL A 69 -4.20 0.88 -8.60
CA VAL A 69 -3.38 -0.30 -8.85
C VAL A 69 -3.61 -0.79 -10.28
N LYS A 70 -2.53 -1.18 -10.97
CA LYS A 70 -2.64 -1.80 -12.29
C LYS A 70 -3.06 -3.26 -12.17
N PRO A 71 -3.83 -3.82 -13.12
CA PRO A 71 -4.21 -5.23 -13.10
C PRO A 71 -3.00 -6.19 -12.95
N SER A 72 -1.88 -5.89 -13.61
CA SER A 72 -0.64 -6.67 -13.52
C SER A 72 -0.07 -6.74 -12.10
N ASP A 73 -0.14 -5.64 -11.36
CA ASP A 73 0.37 -5.57 -9.98
C ASP A 73 -0.56 -6.34 -9.04
N ALA A 74 -1.86 -6.37 -9.35
CA ALA A 74 -2.81 -7.22 -8.65
C ALA A 74 -2.58 -8.70 -8.90
N ASP A 75 -2.29 -9.10 -10.13
CA ASP A 75 -1.92 -10.49 -10.42
C ASP A 75 -0.67 -10.91 -9.62
N ALA A 76 0.34 -10.04 -9.54
CA ALA A 76 1.53 -10.29 -8.73
C ALA A 76 1.19 -10.42 -7.23
N TYR A 77 0.35 -9.53 -6.70
CA TYR A 77 -0.12 -9.58 -5.30
C TYR A 77 -0.82 -10.90 -4.97
N TRP A 78 -1.70 -11.37 -5.86
CA TRP A 78 -2.44 -12.63 -5.67
C TRP A 78 -1.60 -13.88 -5.94
N SER A 79 -0.43 -13.73 -6.58
CA SER A 79 0.53 -14.82 -6.83
C SER A 79 1.53 -15.01 -5.68
N ILE A 80 1.43 -14.23 -4.60
CA ILE A 80 2.30 -14.37 -3.43
C ILE A 80 2.04 -15.74 -2.80
N THR A 81 3.04 -16.63 -2.91
CA THR A 81 3.01 -17.97 -2.33
C THR A 81 4.31 -18.23 -1.56
N PRO A 82 4.32 -19.15 -0.58
CA PRO A 82 5.54 -19.55 0.10
C PRO A 82 6.54 -20.14 -0.90
N VAL A 83 7.77 -19.63 -0.88
CA VAL A 83 8.87 -20.08 -1.77
C VAL A 83 9.26 -21.54 -1.53
N THR A 84 8.89 -22.09 -0.36
CA THR A 84 9.30 -23.40 0.12
C THR A 84 8.12 -24.10 0.82
N ALA A 85 7.31 -24.84 0.08
CA ALA A 85 6.37 -25.81 0.67
C ALA A 85 7.07 -27.10 1.17
N THR A 86 8.40 -27.11 1.24
CA THR A 86 9.22 -28.30 1.56
C THR A 86 9.15 -28.73 3.02
N ASN A 87 8.60 -27.91 3.94
CA ASN A 87 8.59 -28.24 5.37
C ASN A 87 7.21 -28.59 5.94
N MET A 88 6.22 -28.93 5.10
CA MET A 88 5.05 -29.67 5.58
C MET A 88 5.46 -31.14 5.80
N ALA A 89 6.08 -31.41 6.94
CA ALA A 89 6.27 -32.77 7.40
C ALA A 89 4.89 -33.43 7.61
N PRO A 90 4.60 -34.59 7.02
CA PRO A 90 3.37 -35.33 7.33
C PRO A 90 3.42 -35.74 8.80
N SER A 91 2.34 -35.43 9.54
CA SER A 91 2.05 -36.03 10.85
C SER A 91 1.52 -37.46 10.66
#